data_AF-A0A9P0FF40-F1
#
_entry.id   AF-A0A9P0FF40-F1
#
_cell.length_a   1.000
_cell.length_b   1.000
_cell.length_c   1.000
_cell.angle_alpha   90.00
_cell.angle_beta   90.00
_cell.angle_gamma   90.00
#
_symmetry.space_group_name_H-M   'P 1'
#
loop_
_entity.id
_entity.type
_entity.pdbx_description
1 polymer ?
#
loop_
_entity_poly.entity_id
_entity_poly.type
_entity_poly.pdbx_seq_one_letter_code
_entity_poly.pdbx_strand_id
1 'polypeptide(L)' 'MSELSPLKKPQMRSLLHQQIKKNLALVGISVLAAGIYMRFIFGDGRKQKYADFYKTYDIEKEFERQRKKGLFDSCDTK' A
#
# COMPACT_ATOMS: atom_id res chain seq x y z
N MET A 1 -38.55 34.09 -26.24
CA MET A 1 -38.72 32.65 -26.52
C MET A 1 -37.34 32.04 -26.53
N SER A 2 -36.99 31.29 -25.50
CA SER A 2 -35.68 30.62 -25.38
C SER A 2 -35.63 29.45 -26.37
N GLU A 3 -34.74 29.54 -27.35
CA GLU A 3 -34.39 28.50 -28.31
C GLU A 3 -34.13 27.15 -27.61
N LEU A 4 -35.06 26.19 -27.74
CA LEU A 4 -34.86 24.81 -27.31
C LEU A 4 -34.06 24.09 -28.39
N SER A 5 -32.76 23.92 -28.15
CA SER A 5 -31.86 23.19 -29.04
C SER A 5 -32.34 21.73 -29.17
N PRO A 6 -32.51 21.17 -30.38
CA PRO A 6 -32.93 19.79 -30.55
C PRO A 6 -31.86 18.82 -30.01
N LEU A 7 -32.29 17.82 -29.22
CA LEU A 7 -31.37 16.81 -28.68
C LEU A 7 -30.71 16.02 -29.82
N LYS A 8 -29.37 15.98 -29.81
CA LYS A 8 -28.59 15.17 -30.75
C LYS A 8 -28.81 13.69 -30.47
N LYS A 9 -28.98 12.89 -31.54
CA LYS A 9 -29.22 11.45 -31.43
C LYS A 9 -28.07 10.75 -30.67
N PRO A 10 -28.36 10.05 -29.56
CA PRO A 10 -27.35 9.33 -28.81
C PRO A 10 -26.92 8.05 -29.54
N GLN A 11 -25.79 7.49 -29.12
CA GLN A 11 -25.34 6.20 -29.63
C GLN A 11 -26.23 5.07 -29.09
N MET A 12 -26.86 4.29 -29.98
CA MET A 12 -27.81 3.23 -29.61
C MET A 12 -27.29 1.81 -29.83
N ARG A 13 -26.05 1.65 -30.33
CA ARG A 13 -25.45 0.34 -30.63
C ARG A 13 -24.01 0.28 -30.13
N SER A 14 -23.53 -0.92 -29.80
CA SER A 14 -22.15 -1.17 -29.33
C SER A 14 -21.78 -0.50 -27.99
N LEU A 15 -22.78 -0.21 -27.15
CA LEU A 15 -22.58 0.39 -25.83
C LEU A 15 -21.68 -0.50 -24.94
N LEU A 16 -21.93 -1.81 -24.96
CA LEU A 16 -21.14 -2.77 -24.18
C LEU A 16 -19.67 -2.79 -24.59
N HIS A 17 -19.38 -2.78 -25.89
CA HIS A 17 -18.00 -2.81 -26.38
C HIS A 17 -17.22 -1.55 -26.00
N GLN A 18 -17.88 -0.39 -26.01
CA GLN A 18 -17.29 0.85 -25.51
C GLN A 18 -17.06 0.82 -23.99
N GLN A 19 -18.01 0.27 -23.24
CA GLN A 19 -17.88 0.11 -21.79
C GLN A 19 -16.69 -0.80 -21.45
N ILE A 20 -16.55 -1.93 -22.13
CA ILE A 20 -15.44 -2.87 -21.91
C ILE A 20 -14.09 -2.20 -22.18
N LYS A 21 -13.95 -1.45 -23.28
CA LYS A 21 -12.70 -0.72 -23.59
C LYS A 21 -12.34 0.28 -22.49
N LYS A 22 -13.31 1.06 -22.00
CA LYS A 22 -13.10 2.02 -20.92
C LYS A 22 -12.72 1.33 -19.61
N ASN A 23 -13.45 0.28 -19.25
CA ASN A 23 -13.20 -0.46 -18.02
C ASN A 23 -11.83 -1.16 -18.07
N LEU A 24 -11.42 -1.70 -19.21
CA LEU A 24 -10.12 -2.35 -19.36
C LEU A 24 -8.97 -1.36 -19.14
N ALA A 25 -9.07 -0.15 -19.70
CA ALA A 25 -8.08 0.90 -19.46
C ALA A 25 -8.02 1.30 -17.97
N LEU A 26 -9.18 1.46 -17.33
CA LEU A 26 -9.26 1.80 -15.91
C LEU A 26 -8.66 0.69 -15.02
N VAL A 27 -8.98 -0.56 -15.33
CA VAL A 27 -8.44 -1.72 -14.62
C VAL A 27 -6.92 -1.76 -14.75
N GLY A 28 -6.38 -1.57 -15.96
CA GLY A 28 -4.93 -1.53 -16.17
C GLY A 28 -4.24 -0.50 -15.28
N ILE A 29 -4.78 0.72 -15.20
CA ILE A 29 -4.24 1.78 -14.33
C ILE A 29 -4.34 1.37 -12.85
N SER A 30 -5.49 0.84 -12.42
CA SER A 30 -5.71 0.44 -11.02
C SER A 30 -4.76 -0.67 -10.57
N VAL A 31 -4.47 -1.65 -11.42
CA VAL A 31 -3.57 -2.77 -11.11
C VAL A 31 -2.13 -2.28 -10.99
N LEU A 32 -1.69 -1.40 -11.90
CA LEU A 32 -0.35 -0.80 -11.82
C LEU A 32 -0.20 0.04 -10.55
N ALA A 33 -1.20 0.87 -10.21
CA ALA A 33 -1.19 1.66 -8.99
C ALA A 33 -1.13 0.78 -7.74
N ALA A 34 -1.94 -0.29 -7.68
CA ALA A 34 -1.94 -1.24 -6.56
C ALA A 34 -0.60 -1.99 -6.44
N GLY A 35 0.00 -2.40 -7.56
CA GLY A 35 1.30 -3.07 -7.58
C GLY A 35 2.42 -2.17 -7.06
N ILE A 36 2.45 -0.92 -7.50
CA ILE A 36 3.40 0.11 -7.02
C ILE A 36 3.20 0.34 -5.52
N TYR A 37 1.96 0.57 -5.09
CA TYR A 37 1.62 0.79 -3.68
C TYR A 37 2.11 -0.37 -2.81
N MET A 38 1.85 -1.61 -3.23
CA MET A 38 2.26 -2.79 -2.48
C MET A 38 3.79 -2.93 -2.38
N ARG A 39 4.50 -2.68 -3.48
CA ARG A 39 5.97 -2.71 -3.55
C ARG A 39 6.59 -1.71 -2.56
N PHE A 40 6.19 -0.44 -2.63
CA PHE A 40 6.81 0.62 -1.85
C PHE A 40 6.45 0.53 -0.36
N ILE A 41 5.18 0.32 -0.04
CA ILE A 41 4.73 0.34 1.36
C ILE A 41 5.07 -0.96 2.08
N PHE A 42 4.79 -2.11 1.48
CA PHE A 42 5.01 -3.39 2.16
C PHE A 42 6.41 -3.94 1.92
N GLY A 43 6.94 -3.83 0.69
CA GLY A 43 8.26 -4.34 0.35
C GLY A 43 9.37 -3.47 0.95
N ASP A 44 9.49 -2.25 0.45
CA ASP A 44 10.63 -1.39 0.76
C ASP A 44 10.50 -0.76 2.14
N GLY A 45 9.30 -0.33 2.54
CA GLY A 45 9.05 0.24 3.87
C GLY A 45 9.38 -0.73 5.02
N ARG A 46 9.13 -2.03 4.88
CA ARG A 46 9.53 -3.01 5.90
C ARG A 46 11.04 -3.17 5.96
N LYS A 47 11.69 -3.38 4.80
CA LYS A 47 13.15 -3.56 4.74
C LYS A 47 13.89 -2.36 5.33
N GLN A 48 13.42 -1.16 5.02
CA GLN A 48 14.00 0.07 5.57
C GLN A 48 13.83 0.14 7.09
N LYS A 49 12.64 -0.15 7.64
CA LYS A 49 12.43 -0.19 9.09
C LYS A 49 13.34 -1.19 9.81
N TYR A 50 13.51 -2.38 9.25
CA TYR A 50 14.46 -3.37 9.80
C TYR A 50 15.89 -2.86 9.75
N ALA A 51 16.32 -2.29 8.61
CA ALA A 51 17.65 -1.72 8.48
C ALA A 51 17.89 -0.57 9.48
N ASP A 52 16.92 0.32 9.64
CA ASP A 52 17.01 1.46 10.55
C ASP A 52 17.03 1.02 12.02
N PHE A 53 16.30 -0.04 12.37
CA PHE A 53 16.39 -0.67 13.69
C PHE A 53 17.81 -1.15 13.97
N TYR A 54 18.38 -1.99 13.10
CA TYR A 54 19.70 -2.59 13.31
C TYR A 54 20.87 -1.59 13.20
N LYS A 55 20.69 -0.42 12.57
CA LYS A 55 21.74 0.62 12.53
C LYS A 55 22.09 1.19 13.91
N THR A 56 21.11 1.23 14.82
CA THR A 56 21.27 1.85 16.15
C THR A 56 21.04 0.87 17.29
N TYR A 57 20.79 -0.40 16.97
CA TYR A 57 20.48 -1.43 17.95
C TYR A 57 21.74 -1.92 18.67
N ASP A 58 21.78 -1.67 19.97
CA ASP A 58 22.78 -2.22 20.88
C ASP A 58 22.17 -3.41 21.64
N ILE A 59 22.71 -4.59 21.36
CA ILE A 59 22.21 -5.87 21.89
C ILE A 59 22.38 -5.94 23.41
N GLU A 60 23.51 -5.48 23.93
CA GLU A 60 23.84 -5.59 25.36
C GLU A 60 22.94 -4.67 26.18
N LYS A 61 22.74 -3.44 25.72
CA LYS A 61 21.86 -2.46 26.38
C LYS A 61 20.41 -2.94 26.46
N GLU A 62 19.88 -3.50 25.37
CA GLU A 62 18.51 -4.02 25.34
C GLU A 62 18.37 -5.32 26.14
N PHE A 63 19.40 -6.16 26.15
CA PHE A 63 19.48 -7.34 27.00
C PHE A 63 19.48 -6.97 28.48
N GLU A 64 20.30 -6.01 28.92
CA GLU A 64 20.30 -5.54 30.30
C GLU A 64 18.94 -4.96 30.71
N ARG A 65 18.28 -4.23 29.81
CA ARG A 65 16.93 -3.70 30.04
C ARG A 65 15.93 -4.82 30.28
N GLN A 66 16.04 -5.93 29.54
CA GLN A 66 15.15 -7.09 29.68
C GLN A 66 15.50 -7.94 30.92
N ARG A 67 16.80 -8.11 31.21
CA ARG A 67 17.29 -8.80 32.41
C ARG A 67 16.82 -8.11 33.69
N LYS A 68 16.97 -6.78 33.77
CA LYS A 68 16.49 -5.96 34.91
C LYS A 68 14.97 -6.03 35.09
N LYS A 69 14.22 -6.33 34.04
CA LYS A 69 12.77 -6.54 34.10
C LYS A 69 12.38 -7.96 34.55
N GLY A 70 13.35 -8.86 34.76
CA GLY A 70 13.07 -10.24 35.17
C GLY A 70 12.39 -11.07 34.09
N LEU A 71 12.62 -10.74 32.81
CA LEU A 71 12.01 -11.47 31.70
C LEU A 71 12.70 -12.82 31.42
N PHE A 72 13.94 -12.98 31.88
CA PHE A 72 14.74 -14.18 31.69
C PHE A 72 14.78 -15.00 32.98
N ASP A 73 14.49 -16.30 32.87
CA ASP A 73 14.64 -17.27 33.96
C ASP A 73 16.11 -17.74 34.10
N SER A 74 16.85 -17.72 32.99
CA SER A 74 18.24 -18.15 32.91
C SER A 74 19.26 -17.09 33.33
N CYS A 75 18.84 -15.87 33.68
CA CYS A 75 19.73 -14.78 34.08
C CYS A 75 19.20 -14.11 35.34
N ASP A 76 20.07 -13.92 36.33
CA ASP A 76 19.67 -13.26 37.57
C ASP A 76 19.35 -11.78 37.35
N THR A 77 18.41 -11.26 38.11
CA THR A 77 17.81 -9.92 37.94
C THR A 77 18.64 -8.80 38.56
N LYS A 78 19.66 -9.17 39.35
CA LYS A 78 20.54 -8.25 40.08
C LYS A 78 21.61 -7.62 39.19
#